data_AF-A0A9X9WM81-F1
#
_entry.id   AF-A0A9X9WM81-F1
#
_cell.length_a   1.000
_cell.length_b   1.000
_cell.length_c   1.000
_cell.angle_alpha   90.00
_cell.angle_beta   90.00
_cell.angle_gamma   90.00
#
_symmetry.space_group_name_H-M   'P 1'
#
loop_
_entity.id
_entity.type
_entity.pdbx_description
1 polymer ?
#
loop_
_entity_poly.entity_id
_entity_poly.type
_entity_poly.pdbx_seq_one_letter_code
_entity_poly.pdbx_strand_id
1 'polypeptide(L)'
;MTMTAPLRRRGLAALAAGLAAPGLARSQESWPNRPVRIVIPFAPGGPIDTVGRLVGERLRERLGQPFLIDNRAGAGGSIGLRSVVQSPPDGYALVLTSSSLAILPAIYANLGFDPRTDLAPVSLVAEIATTIAVRANHRFATLQDMVTEARAKPGTVTYGTSGIGSSNHLSGALLAATAGLDLVHVPYRGAAQAMNALYAGDVDVVFASTVETLGHAREGRARILAVTTARRIPALPEVPAAIEVVPGYVAPNWFAIAAPRGLPAPILARLSAELAQLATDPDFRARFATLGAEPLMTTPDILAARLAEDVPTWQRVAAEAGIRAERPHRPTTGRTMRKLTIGDVTITSIIERDGPWRAPEAMFPKAAAAPDLLAERLKEVEPETYDAASGKMVITYQTYVVRTPHHTILVDTCTGEDKGWPAPMDFPKQPWLDGLKAEGLSFEDIDYVFCTHLHIDHSGWNTVLRDGRWVPTFPNAKYVFHKREYAAWAETTKAGIERPGGGGNVHRFNCEPIVEAGQALLVDDDFQLDDRITIQPTPGHSPCHCCVHIRSGGQHAVVTGDLMHHALQVHQPDWSTVFCWDPAEAEASRRKFFGQVAGTDAKILPIHFPDPSVGRIEANGDRFRWRYIR
;
A
#
# COMPACT_ATOMS: atom_id res chain seq x y z
N MET A 1 -53.43 -53.12 29.45
CA MET A 1 -54.42 -52.87 30.53
C MET A 1 -53.61 -52.43 31.74
N THR A 2 -53.74 -51.25 32.34
CA THR A 2 -54.86 -50.33 32.45
C THR A 2 -54.27 -48.97 32.87
N MET A 3 -54.76 -47.89 32.27
CA MET A 3 -54.57 -46.51 32.75
C MET A 3 -55.21 -46.33 34.12
N THR A 4 -54.63 -45.48 34.97
CA THR A 4 -55.38 -44.47 35.76
C THR A 4 -54.42 -43.44 36.39
N ALA A 5 -54.53 -42.19 35.96
CA ALA A 5 -54.26 -41.02 36.80
C ALA A 5 -55.48 -40.82 37.74
N PRO A 6 -55.48 -39.99 38.83
CA PRO A 6 -55.31 -38.54 38.68
C PRO A 6 -54.90 -37.71 39.95
N LEU A 7 -54.94 -36.37 39.76
CA LEU A 7 -55.21 -35.29 40.74
C LEU A 7 -54.06 -34.61 41.51
N ARG A 8 -53.72 -33.44 40.96
CA ARG A 8 -53.22 -32.19 41.55
C ARG A 8 -53.92 -31.80 42.88
N ARG A 9 -53.19 -31.20 43.85
CA ARG A 9 -53.11 -29.72 44.08
C ARG A 9 -52.54 -29.37 45.48
N ARG A 10 -51.52 -28.48 45.44
CA ARG A 10 -51.25 -27.35 46.36
C ARG A 10 -50.72 -27.63 47.77
N GLY A 11 -49.42 -27.34 47.91
CA GLY A 11 -48.97 -26.17 48.66
C GLY A 11 -48.22 -26.47 49.95
N LEU A 12 -46.92 -26.14 49.98
CA LEU A 12 -46.32 -25.38 51.08
C LEU A 12 -44.90 -24.97 50.70
N ALA A 13 -44.74 -23.66 50.60
CA ALA A 13 -43.48 -22.95 50.46
C ALA A 13 -42.71 -23.00 51.78
N ALA A 14 -41.42 -23.36 51.75
CA ALA A 14 -40.36 -22.87 52.64
C ALA A 14 -39.06 -23.67 52.43
N LEU A 15 -38.25 -23.31 51.42
CA LEU A 15 -36.79 -23.52 51.46
C LEU A 15 -36.08 -22.73 50.35
N ALA A 16 -35.95 -21.41 50.52
CA ALA A 16 -35.14 -20.58 49.63
C ALA A 16 -34.49 -19.40 50.39
N ALA A 17 -33.83 -19.71 51.49
CA ALA A 17 -32.98 -18.75 52.20
C ALA A 17 -31.64 -19.41 52.51
N GLY A 18 -30.64 -19.17 51.66
CA GLY A 18 -29.27 -19.62 51.90
C GLY A 18 -28.49 -19.95 50.64
N LEU A 19 -28.21 -18.96 49.80
CA LEU A 19 -27.12 -18.97 48.80
C LEU A 19 -26.86 -17.51 48.34
N ALA A 20 -26.57 -16.62 49.29
CA ALA A 20 -25.92 -15.34 48.99
C ALA A 20 -24.46 -15.46 49.42
N ALA A 21 -23.66 -16.14 48.60
CA ALA A 21 -22.20 -16.05 48.71
C ALA A 21 -21.78 -14.67 48.17
N PRO A 22 -20.94 -13.90 48.88
CA PRO A 22 -20.38 -12.68 48.34
C PRO A 22 -19.58 -13.04 47.08
N GLY A 23 -19.90 -12.40 45.97
CA GLY A 23 -19.13 -12.54 44.73
C GLY A 23 -17.68 -12.18 45.03
N LEU A 24 -16.82 -13.19 45.08
CA LEU A 24 -15.38 -13.02 45.12
C LEU A 24 -15.03 -12.05 43.99
N ALA A 25 -14.46 -10.91 44.36
CA ALA A 25 -13.76 -10.04 43.44
C ALA A 25 -12.80 -10.93 42.65
N ARG A 26 -13.10 -11.17 41.37
CA ARG A 26 -12.12 -11.72 40.44
C ARG A 26 -10.95 -10.75 40.47
N SER A 27 -9.81 -11.19 41.01
CA SER A 27 -8.56 -10.46 40.88
C SER A 27 -8.43 -10.06 39.42
N GLN A 28 -8.30 -8.77 39.12
CA GLN A 28 -7.81 -8.37 37.80
C GLN A 28 -6.50 -9.13 37.62
N GLU A 29 -6.46 -10.04 36.65
CA GLU A 29 -5.22 -10.75 36.34
C GLU A 29 -4.14 -9.67 36.11
N SER A 30 -3.02 -9.77 36.83
CA SER A 30 -1.98 -8.75 36.79
C SER A 30 -1.40 -8.68 35.38
N TRP A 31 -1.65 -7.57 34.68
CA TRP A 31 -1.04 -7.31 33.38
C TRP A 31 0.47 -7.04 33.54
N PRO A 32 1.33 -7.59 32.65
CA PRO A 32 1.02 -8.57 31.61
C PRO A 32 1.05 -10.01 32.15
N ASN A 33 0.15 -10.87 31.66
CA ASN A 33 0.13 -12.31 31.99
C ASN A 33 0.34 -13.23 30.78
N ARG A 34 0.59 -12.64 29.61
CA ARG A 34 0.91 -13.29 28.35
C ARG A 34 1.85 -12.37 27.55
N PRO A 35 2.46 -12.85 26.45
CA PRO A 35 3.33 -12.03 25.61
C PRO A 35 2.64 -10.74 25.12
N VAL A 36 3.38 -9.62 25.19
CA VAL A 36 2.97 -8.32 24.66
C VAL A 36 3.64 -8.13 23.29
N ARG A 37 2.89 -7.66 22.30
CA ARG A 37 3.41 -7.36 20.98
C ARG A 37 3.74 -5.87 20.84
N ILE A 38 4.97 -5.56 20.43
CA ILE A 38 5.40 -4.21 20.04
C ILE A 38 5.53 -4.18 18.52
N VAL A 39 4.58 -3.53 17.87
CA VAL A 39 4.62 -3.29 16.41
C VAL A 39 5.60 -2.17 16.12
N ILE A 40 6.55 -2.41 15.22
CA ILE A 40 7.48 -1.40 14.69
C ILE A 40 7.12 -1.15 13.23
N PRO A 41 6.69 0.05 12.82
CA PRO A 41 6.16 0.29 11.48
C PRO A 41 7.26 0.48 10.41
N PHE A 42 8.43 -0.13 10.61
CA PHE A 42 9.62 0.00 9.78
C PHE A 42 10.34 -1.35 9.65
N ALA A 43 11.21 -1.45 8.64
CA ALA A 43 11.95 -2.67 8.37
C ALA A 43 12.88 -3.05 9.55
N PRO A 44 13.14 -4.35 9.77
CA PRO A 44 14.11 -4.81 10.76
C PRO A 44 15.52 -4.24 10.52
N GLY A 45 16.32 -4.12 11.59
CA GLY A 45 17.71 -3.67 11.51
C GLY A 45 17.93 -2.16 11.47
N GLY A 46 16.85 -1.35 11.41
CA GLY A 46 16.93 0.11 11.50
C GLY A 46 17.13 0.64 12.93
N PRO A 47 17.28 1.96 13.11
CA PRO A 47 17.52 2.57 14.41
C PRO A 47 16.38 2.29 15.41
N ILE A 48 15.14 2.36 14.95
CA ILE A 48 13.96 2.10 15.80
C ILE A 48 13.82 0.61 16.16
N ASP A 49 14.19 -0.30 15.26
CA ASP A 49 14.20 -1.74 15.54
C ASP A 49 15.23 -2.08 16.61
N THR A 50 16.42 -1.48 16.52
CA THR A 50 17.50 -1.61 17.51
C THR A 50 17.03 -1.11 18.89
N VAL A 51 16.45 0.09 18.95
CA VAL A 51 15.87 0.65 20.18
C VAL A 51 14.74 -0.23 20.72
N GLY A 52 13.86 -0.72 19.86
CA GLY A 52 12.73 -1.56 20.26
C GLY A 52 13.16 -2.88 20.87
N ARG A 53 14.18 -3.53 20.31
CA ARG A 53 14.75 -4.76 20.87
C ARG A 53 15.36 -4.52 22.25
N LEU A 54 16.10 -3.42 22.44
CA LEU A 54 16.66 -3.05 23.75
C LEU A 54 15.55 -2.79 24.79
N VAL A 55 14.52 -2.05 24.41
CA VAL A 55 13.37 -1.76 25.29
C VAL A 55 12.62 -3.06 25.63
N GLY A 56 12.32 -3.89 24.63
CA GLY A 56 11.61 -5.16 24.82
C GLY A 56 12.36 -6.14 25.73
N GLU A 57 13.69 -6.23 25.58
CA GLU A 57 14.54 -7.03 26.46
C GLU A 57 14.43 -6.60 27.92
N ARG A 58 14.53 -5.29 28.20
CA ARG A 58 14.43 -4.77 29.57
C ARG A 58 13.01 -4.87 30.15
N LEU A 59 11.98 -4.64 29.34
CA LEU A 59 10.60 -4.83 29.79
C LEU A 59 10.31 -6.30 30.13
N ARG A 60 10.87 -7.25 29.37
CA ARG A 60 10.77 -8.68 29.68
C ARG A 60 11.37 -9.00 31.05
N GLU A 61 12.56 -8.49 31.35
CA GLU A 61 13.22 -8.71 32.64
C GLU A 61 12.40 -8.16 33.81
N ARG A 62 11.76 -7.00 33.63
CA ARG A 62 11.03 -6.31 34.70
C ARG A 62 9.59 -6.81 34.90
N LEU A 63 8.93 -7.24 33.82
CA LEU A 63 7.51 -7.62 33.83
C LEU A 63 7.29 -9.14 33.69
N GLY A 64 8.34 -9.93 33.47
CA GLY A 64 8.27 -11.39 33.47
C GLY A 64 7.54 -12.01 32.28
N GLN A 65 7.13 -11.22 31.29
CA GLN A 65 6.49 -11.67 30.06
C GLN A 65 7.29 -11.25 28.81
N PRO A 66 7.27 -12.04 27.73
CA PRO A 66 7.93 -11.65 26.48
C PRO A 66 7.32 -10.38 25.85
N PHE A 67 8.18 -9.46 25.40
CA PHE A 67 7.81 -8.32 24.55
C PHE A 67 8.31 -8.57 23.13
N LEU A 68 7.42 -9.04 22.26
CA LEU A 68 7.73 -9.52 20.91
C LEU A 68 7.69 -8.37 19.90
N ILE A 69 8.79 -8.20 19.14
CA ILE A 69 8.87 -7.20 18.07
C ILE A 69 8.19 -7.73 16.79
N ASP A 70 7.21 -7.00 16.27
CA ASP A 70 6.48 -7.27 15.01
C ASP A 70 6.73 -6.11 14.01
N ASN A 71 7.67 -6.30 13.08
CA ASN A 71 8.00 -5.28 12.08
C ASN A 71 6.95 -5.26 10.95
N ARG A 72 6.23 -4.14 10.79
CA ARG A 72 5.18 -3.92 9.77
C ARG A 72 5.44 -2.66 8.95
N ALA A 73 6.38 -2.75 8.02
CA ALA A 73 6.82 -1.64 7.19
C ALA A 73 5.81 -1.22 6.10
N GLY A 74 5.97 0.02 5.60
CA GLY A 74 5.27 0.55 4.42
C GLY A 74 4.54 1.87 4.65
N ALA A 75 4.40 2.66 3.58
CA ALA A 75 3.66 3.93 3.54
C ALA A 75 3.99 4.90 4.70
N GLY A 76 5.28 5.20 4.90
CA GLY A 76 5.77 6.11 5.96
C GLY A 76 5.53 5.61 7.39
N GLY A 77 5.13 4.34 7.55
CA GLY A 77 4.78 3.70 8.81
C GLY A 77 3.27 3.63 9.09
N SER A 78 2.43 4.16 8.19
CA SER A 78 0.98 4.17 8.38
C SER A 78 0.35 2.77 8.45
N ILE A 79 0.92 1.76 7.78
CA ILE A 79 0.43 0.37 7.81
C ILE A 79 0.55 -0.23 9.22
N GLY A 80 1.75 -0.14 9.82
CA GLY A 80 1.99 -0.64 11.17
C GLY A 80 1.16 0.12 12.22
N LEU A 81 1.09 1.45 12.11
CA LEU A 81 0.26 2.29 13.00
C LEU A 81 -1.22 1.87 12.96
N ARG A 82 -1.79 1.69 11.75
CA ARG A 82 -3.19 1.26 11.59
C ARG A 82 -3.46 -0.08 12.26
N SER A 83 -2.53 -1.02 12.17
CA SER A 83 -2.70 -2.34 12.78
C SER A 83 -2.81 -2.28 14.32
N VAL A 84 -2.15 -1.31 14.96
CA VAL A 84 -2.27 -1.07 16.39
C VAL A 84 -3.53 -0.28 16.71
N VAL A 85 -3.89 0.73 15.92
CA VAL A 85 -5.18 1.44 16.07
C VAL A 85 -6.38 0.47 16.05
N GLN A 86 -6.31 -0.59 15.24
CA GLN A 86 -7.36 -1.61 15.12
C GLN A 86 -7.28 -2.72 16.19
N SER A 87 -6.29 -2.70 17.07
CA SER A 87 -6.11 -3.72 18.12
C SER A 87 -6.98 -3.40 19.35
N PRO A 88 -7.39 -4.42 20.14
CA PRO A 88 -8.06 -4.20 21.42
C PRO A 88 -7.20 -3.33 22.36
N PRO A 89 -7.78 -2.37 23.10
CA PRO A 89 -7.05 -1.53 24.04
C PRO A 89 -6.76 -2.27 25.37
N ASP A 90 -6.23 -3.48 25.30
CA ASP A 90 -6.03 -4.38 26.46
C ASP A 90 -4.56 -4.44 26.94
N GLY A 91 -3.68 -3.64 26.34
CA GLY A 91 -2.25 -3.57 26.67
C GLY A 91 -1.38 -4.64 26.02
N TYR A 92 -1.92 -5.50 25.17
CA TYR A 92 -1.14 -6.57 24.50
C TYR A 92 -0.69 -6.23 23.07
N ALA A 93 -1.14 -5.09 22.55
CA ALA A 93 -0.63 -4.48 21.33
C ALA A 93 -0.15 -3.06 21.62
N LEU A 94 1.13 -2.82 21.39
CA LEU A 94 1.78 -1.51 21.47
C LEU A 94 2.38 -1.18 20.11
N VAL A 95 2.55 0.10 19.81
CA VAL A 95 3.38 0.55 18.68
C VAL A 95 4.60 1.27 19.23
N LEU A 96 5.80 0.92 18.74
CA LEU A 96 6.99 1.74 18.85
C LEU A 96 7.24 2.37 17.49
N THR A 97 7.08 3.68 17.40
CA THR A 97 7.15 4.44 16.15
C THR A 97 8.03 5.68 16.31
N SER A 98 8.17 6.46 15.25
CA SER A 98 8.97 7.67 15.18
C SER A 98 8.13 8.94 15.19
N SER A 99 8.77 10.09 14.91
CA SER A 99 8.09 11.35 14.61
C SER A 99 7.08 11.27 13.45
N SER A 100 6.99 10.13 12.75
CA SER A 100 5.86 9.76 11.90
C SER A 100 4.49 9.98 12.56
N LEU A 101 4.35 9.88 13.89
CA LEU A 101 3.08 10.22 14.57
C LEU A 101 2.63 11.67 14.32
N ALA A 102 3.59 12.60 14.20
CA ALA A 102 3.33 14.00 13.92
C ALA A 102 3.37 14.33 12.41
N ILE A 103 4.22 13.64 11.66
CA ILE A 103 4.44 13.89 10.22
C ILE A 103 3.31 13.32 9.36
N LEU A 104 2.82 12.11 9.63
CA LEU A 104 1.81 11.48 8.77
C LEU A 104 0.52 12.31 8.65
N PRO A 105 -0.05 12.87 9.73
CA PRO A 105 -1.20 13.79 9.63
C PRO A 105 -0.92 15.08 8.86
N ALA A 106 0.36 15.46 8.72
CA ALA A 106 0.74 16.68 8.01
C ALA A 106 0.82 16.49 6.48
N ILE A 107 1.19 15.28 6.02
CA ILE A 107 1.46 15.01 4.60
C ILE A 107 0.35 14.22 3.91
N TYR A 108 -0.50 13.52 4.65
CA TYR A 108 -1.62 12.74 4.12
C TYR A 108 -2.93 13.53 4.22
N ALA A 109 -3.57 13.83 3.08
CA ALA A 109 -4.88 14.48 3.06
C ALA A 109 -5.98 13.64 3.73
N ASN A 110 -5.88 12.31 3.67
CA ASN A 110 -6.74 11.38 4.39
C ASN A 110 -5.99 10.08 4.71
N LEU A 111 -5.56 9.93 5.95
CA LEU A 111 -4.82 8.77 6.46
C LEU A 111 -5.73 7.57 6.80
N GLY A 112 -7.05 7.80 6.91
CA GLY A 112 -8.06 6.82 7.32
C GLY A 112 -8.13 6.55 8.82
N PHE A 113 -7.29 7.22 9.61
CA PHE A 113 -7.30 7.29 11.09
C PHE A 113 -6.48 8.52 11.50
N ASP A 114 -6.64 9.00 12.73
CA ASP A 114 -5.83 10.08 13.29
C ASP A 114 -4.93 9.52 14.41
N PRO A 115 -3.62 9.31 14.18
CA PRO A 115 -2.71 8.75 15.19
C PRO A 115 -2.65 9.57 16.48
N ARG A 116 -3.06 10.84 16.47
CA ARG A 116 -3.06 11.71 17.65
C ARG A 116 -4.25 11.45 18.57
N THR A 117 -5.33 10.88 18.05
CA THR A 117 -6.57 10.65 18.82
C THR A 117 -6.98 9.18 18.89
N ASP A 118 -6.54 8.36 17.94
CA ASP A 118 -6.82 6.92 17.86
C ASP A 118 -5.74 6.06 18.56
N LEU A 119 -4.65 6.68 19.02
CA LEU A 119 -3.66 6.09 19.90
C LEU A 119 -3.57 6.84 21.22
N ALA A 120 -3.38 6.12 22.31
CA ALA A 120 -3.03 6.65 23.61
C ALA A 120 -1.50 6.80 23.72
N PRO A 121 -0.96 7.99 24.04
CA PRO A 121 0.47 8.18 24.26
C PRO A 121 0.92 7.40 25.51
N VAL A 122 2.08 6.75 25.44
CA VAL A 122 2.66 6.03 26.58
C VAL A 122 3.96 6.67 27.03
N SER A 123 4.91 6.90 26.12
CA SER A 123 6.22 7.45 26.46
C SER A 123 6.95 7.99 25.24
N LEU A 124 7.62 9.13 25.37
CA LEU A 124 8.69 9.54 24.48
C LEU A 124 9.93 8.75 24.88
N VAL A 125 10.30 7.76 24.07
CA VAL A 125 11.28 6.73 24.39
C VAL A 125 12.69 7.26 24.27
N ALA A 126 12.99 7.91 23.15
CA ALA A 126 14.33 8.37 22.84
C ALA A 126 14.34 9.47 21.81
N GLU A 127 15.40 10.27 21.84
CA GLU A 127 15.78 11.15 20.74
C GLU A 127 17.04 10.59 20.08
N ILE A 128 17.09 10.64 18.76
CA ILE A 128 18.22 10.17 17.96
C ILE A 128 18.60 11.22 16.92
N ALA A 129 19.90 11.49 16.83
CA ALA A 129 20.38 12.43 15.85
C ALA A 129 20.19 11.88 14.42
N THR A 130 19.68 12.75 13.55
CA THR A 130 19.87 12.59 12.10
C THR A 130 21.20 13.27 11.75
N THR A 131 21.90 12.70 10.78
CA THR A 131 23.17 13.19 10.26
C THR A 131 22.98 13.65 8.83
N ILE A 132 23.69 14.71 8.46
CA ILE A 132 23.84 15.19 7.09
C ILE A 132 25.17 14.67 6.61
N ALA A 133 25.18 13.66 5.76
CA ALA A 133 26.39 12.95 5.36
C ALA A 133 26.64 13.02 3.86
N VAL A 134 27.91 13.01 3.48
CA VAL A 134 28.38 12.93 2.10
C VAL A 134 29.36 11.77 1.96
N ARG A 135 29.67 11.33 0.73
CA ARG A 135 30.77 10.38 0.52
C ARG A 135 32.10 10.99 0.98
N ALA A 136 33.05 10.18 1.46
CA ALA A 136 34.27 10.68 2.10
C ALA A 136 35.08 11.69 1.25
N ASN A 137 35.13 11.49 -0.07
CA ASN A 137 35.86 12.35 -1.02
C ASN A 137 34.96 13.37 -1.73
N HIS A 138 33.81 13.71 -1.15
CA HIS A 138 32.90 14.72 -1.72
C HIS A 138 33.51 16.13 -1.67
N ARG A 139 33.09 17.00 -2.59
CA ARG A 139 33.51 18.41 -2.65
C ARG A 139 33.05 19.23 -1.44
N PHE A 140 31.96 18.81 -0.80
CA PHE A 140 31.49 19.40 0.46
C PHE A 140 32.35 18.88 1.61
N ALA A 141 33.20 19.73 2.17
CA ALA A 141 33.98 19.44 3.37
C ALA A 141 33.18 19.78 4.63
N THR A 142 32.28 20.76 4.53
CA THR A 142 31.45 21.28 5.62
C THR A 142 30.00 21.45 5.18
N LEU A 143 29.09 21.59 6.15
CA LEU A 143 27.69 21.98 5.87
C LEU A 143 27.62 23.37 5.19
N GLN A 144 28.55 24.28 5.52
CA GLN A 144 28.61 25.60 4.92
C GLN A 144 28.91 25.55 3.41
N ASP A 145 29.72 24.58 2.95
CA ASP A 145 30.00 24.39 1.52
C ASP A 145 28.72 23.99 0.77
N MET A 146 27.98 23.03 1.33
CA MET A 146 26.69 22.59 0.79
C MET A 146 25.70 23.74 0.72
N VAL A 147 25.55 24.52 1.80
CA VAL A 147 24.63 25.67 1.86
C VAL A 147 25.03 26.74 0.84
N THR A 148 26.32 27.06 0.74
CA THR A 148 26.85 28.04 -0.22
C THR A 148 26.55 27.62 -1.66
N GLU A 149 26.80 26.35 -2.01
CA GLU A 149 26.54 25.86 -3.37
C GLU A 149 25.04 25.81 -3.68
N ALA A 150 24.22 25.31 -2.75
CA ALA A 150 22.77 25.25 -2.94
C ALA A 150 22.14 26.64 -3.13
N ARG A 151 22.67 27.69 -2.47
CA ARG A 151 22.26 29.08 -2.72
C ARG A 151 22.69 29.58 -4.09
N ALA A 152 23.92 29.28 -4.50
CA ALA A 152 24.46 29.73 -5.77
C ALA A 152 23.82 29.01 -6.98
N LYS A 153 23.37 27.77 -6.79
CA LYS A 153 22.81 26.90 -7.83
C LYS A 153 21.55 26.17 -7.33
N PRO A 154 20.40 26.87 -7.25
CA PRO A 154 19.12 26.28 -6.87
C PRO A 154 18.79 25.02 -7.69
N GLY A 155 18.28 23.97 -7.03
CA GLY A 155 17.81 22.76 -7.70
C GLY A 155 18.92 21.81 -8.17
N THR A 156 20.18 22.04 -7.79
CA THR A 156 21.31 21.20 -8.21
C THR A 156 21.86 20.27 -7.13
N VAL A 157 21.69 20.63 -5.84
CA VAL A 157 22.13 19.78 -4.73
C VAL A 157 21.04 18.76 -4.43
N THR A 158 21.40 17.48 -4.57
CA THR A 158 20.50 16.34 -4.34
C THR A 158 20.65 15.80 -2.92
N TYR A 159 19.56 15.34 -2.31
CA TYR A 159 19.60 14.64 -1.03
C TYR A 159 18.76 13.37 -1.00
N GLY A 160 19.42 12.26 -0.63
CA GLY A 160 18.82 10.94 -0.50
C GLY A 160 18.25 10.67 0.90
N THR A 161 17.12 9.98 0.97
CA THR A 161 16.48 9.61 2.25
C THR A 161 15.82 8.24 2.21
N SER A 162 15.23 7.81 3.33
CA SER A 162 14.47 6.55 3.43
C SER A 162 13.07 6.56 2.80
N GLY A 163 12.74 7.61 2.04
CA GLY A 163 11.53 7.67 1.22
C GLY A 163 10.60 8.83 1.57
N ILE A 164 9.55 9.01 0.78
CA ILE A 164 8.57 10.08 0.95
C ILE A 164 7.87 9.93 2.32
N GLY A 165 7.68 11.06 3.01
CA GLY A 165 7.06 11.11 4.33
C GLY A 165 7.88 10.57 5.52
N SER A 166 9.12 10.11 5.30
CA SER A 166 10.00 9.70 6.42
C SER A 166 10.60 10.91 7.15
N SER A 167 10.98 10.73 8.42
CA SER A 167 11.48 11.84 9.24
C SER A 167 12.74 12.51 8.68
N ASN A 168 13.63 11.76 8.02
CA ASN A 168 14.81 12.31 7.35
C ASN A 168 14.47 13.06 6.03
N HIS A 169 13.38 12.71 5.33
CA HIS A 169 12.85 13.54 4.24
C HIS A 169 12.41 14.90 4.77
N LEU A 170 11.56 14.90 5.80
CA LEU A 170 11.07 16.16 6.38
C LEU A 170 12.19 16.96 7.06
N SER A 171 13.22 16.29 7.58
CA SER A 171 14.43 16.93 8.11
C SER A 171 15.22 17.70 7.04
N GLY A 172 15.38 17.12 5.83
CA GLY A 172 15.99 17.81 4.69
C GLY A 172 15.13 18.96 4.17
N ALA A 173 13.82 18.75 4.07
CA ALA A 173 12.87 19.78 3.67
C ALA A 173 12.82 20.96 4.65
N LEU A 174 12.88 20.70 5.96
CA LEU A 174 12.95 21.74 6.98
C LEU A 174 14.27 22.53 6.87
N LEU A 175 15.40 21.87 6.61
CA LEU A 175 16.67 22.58 6.38
C LEU A 175 16.56 23.51 5.16
N ALA A 176 16.01 22.99 4.06
CA ALA A 176 15.80 23.76 2.85
C ALA A 176 14.88 24.98 3.11
N ALA A 177 13.76 24.78 3.80
CA ALA A 177 12.82 25.85 4.15
C ALA A 177 13.46 26.90 5.07
N THR A 178 14.11 26.48 6.16
CA THR A 178 14.75 27.38 7.12
C THR A 178 15.88 28.20 6.49
N ALA A 179 16.68 27.58 5.61
CA ALA A 179 17.76 28.27 4.93
C ALA A 179 17.31 28.98 3.64
N GLY A 180 16.10 28.77 3.13
CA GLY A 180 15.70 29.27 1.81
C GLY A 180 16.55 28.68 0.68
N LEU A 181 16.69 27.35 0.66
CA LEU A 181 17.41 26.59 -0.35
C LEU A 181 16.42 25.81 -1.23
N ASP A 182 16.82 25.57 -2.48
CA ASP A 182 16.14 24.65 -3.38
C ASP A 182 16.99 23.37 -3.51
N LEU A 183 16.57 22.31 -2.81
CA LEU A 183 17.24 21.01 -2.77
C LEU A 183 16.37 19.95 -3.44
N VAL A 184 16.98 19.06 -4.22
CA VAL A 184 16.26 18.00 -4.92
C VAL A 184 16.20 16.73 -4.05
N HIS A 185 15.00 16.35 -3.64
CA HIS A 185 14.80 15.10 -2.89
C HIS A 185 14.85 13.88 -3.80
N VAL A 186 15.63 12.87 -3.42
CA VAL A 186 15.66 11.57 -4.09
C VAL A 186 15.24 10.47 -3.09
N PRO A 187 14.01 9.94 -3.18
CA PRO A 187 13.52 8.93 -2.25
C PRO A 187 14.05 7.53 -2.56
N TYR A 188 14.50 6.81 -1.52
CA TYR A 188 14.88 5.39 -1.61
C TYR A 188 14.02 4.53 -0.68
N ARG A 189 14.03 3.20 -0.84
CA ARG A 189 13.30 2.25 0.03
C ARG A 189 14.07 1.94 1.32
N GLY A 190 14.61 2.96 1.98
CA GLY A 190 15.40 2.85 3.21
C GLY A 190 16.79 3.49 3.13
N ALA A 191 17.39 3.75 4.29
CA ALA A 191 18.67 4.46 4.37
C ALA A 191 19.84 3.68 3.74
N ALA A 192 19.83 2.34 3.80
CA ALA A 192 20.88 1.53 3.18
C ALA A 192 20.96 1.76 1.65
N GLN A 193 19.81 1.87 0.98
CA GLN A 193 19.78 2.18 -0.46
C GLN A 193 20.27 3.61 -0.74
N ALA A 194 19.86 4.59 0.08
CA ALA A 194 20.35 5.96 -0.02
C ALA A 194 21.87 6.06 0.18
N MET A 195 22.44 5.29 1.12
CA MET A 195 23.89 5.22 1.33
C MET A 195 24.61 4.60 0.12
N ASN A 196 24.06 3.58 -0.52
CA ASN A 196 24.63 3.02 -1.74
C ASN A 196 24.63 4.03 -2.89
N ALA A 197 23.53 4.77 -3.06
CA ALA A 197 23.44 5.85 -4.04
C ALA A 197 24.47 6.97 -3.77
N LEU A 198 24.69 7.31 -2.50
CA LEU A 198 25.73 8.26 -2.09
C LEU A 198 27.14 7.79 -2.51
N TYR A 199 27.42 6.50 -2.37
CA TYR A 199 28.71 5.92 -2.80
C TYR A 199 28.85 5.90 -4.32
N ALA A 200 27.77 5.60 -5.03
CA ALA A 200 27.73 5.65 -6.50
C ALA A 200 27.87 7.09 -7.04
N GLY A 201 27.49 8.09 -6.23
CA GLY A 201 27.46 9.49 -6.64
C GLY A 201 26.14 9.90 -7.31
N ASP A 202 25.10 9.09 -7.16
CA ASP A 202 23.74 9.39 -7.65
C ASP A 202 23.06 10.49 -6.81
N VAL A 203 23.50 10.67 -5.55
CA VAL A 203 23.11 11.77 -4.68
C VAL A 203 24.32 12.44 -4.04
N ASP A 204 24.26 13.75 -3.82
CA ASP A 204 25.34 14.52 -3.18
C ASP A 204 25.38 14.27 -1.66
N VAL A 205 24.20 14.23 -1.03
CA VAL A 205 24.02 14.23 0.42
C VAL A 205 23.01 13.16 0.81
N VAL A 206 23.15 12.58 2.01
CA VAL A 206 22.13 11.72 2.62
C VAL A 206 21.77 12.26 4.00
N PHE A 207 20.45 12.29 4.28
CA PHE A 207 19.93 12.46 5.62
C PHE A 207 19.60 11.08 6.19
N ALA A 208 20.35 10.63 7.18
CA ALA A 208 20.18 9.31 7.79
C ALA A 208 20.53 9.34 9.28
N SER A 209 20.03 8.36 10.04
CA SER A 209 20.29 8.29 11.48
C SER A 209 21.78 8.07 11.75
N THR A 210 22.27 8.57 12.89
CA THR A 210 23.62 8.23 13.39
C THR A 210 23.90 6.73 13.42
N VAL A 211 22.89 5.90 13.73
CA VAL A 211 23.05 4.42 13.72
C VAL A 211 23.48 3.92 12.33
N GLU A 212 23.00 4.56 11.28
CA GLU A 212 23.23 4.15 9.90
C GLU A 212 24.53 4.75 9.36
N THR A 213 24.92 5.95 9.79
CA THR A 213 26.06 6.67 9.19
C THR A 213 27.36 6.56 9.99
N LEU A 214 27.31 6.32 11.30
CA LEU A 214 28.49 6.37 12.17
C LEU A 214 29.52 5.30 11.81
N GLY A 215 29.10 4.08 11.50
CA GLY A 215 30.00 3.01 11.06
C GLY A 215 30.71 3.37 9.76
N HIS A 216 29.96 3.89 8.78
CA HIS A 216 30.51 4.34 7.50
C HIS A 216 31.48 5.51 7.62
N ALA A 217 31.22 6.42 8.56
CA ALA A 217 32.13 7.53 8.84
C ALA A 217 33.43 7.05 9.50
N ARG A 218 33.35 6.13 10.47
CA ARG A 218 34.52 5.52 11.12
C ARG A 218 35.39 4.71 10.16
N GLU A 219 34.77 4.04 9.19
CA GLU A 219 35.45 3.30 8.12
C GLU A 219 36.06 4.23 7.04
N GLY A 220 35.81 5.54 7.11
CA GLY A 220 36.30 6.50 6.11
C GLY A 220 35.59 6.42 4.76
N ARG A 221 34.40 5.80 4.68
CA ARG A 221 33.58 5.74 3.45
C ARG A 221 32.64 6.94 3.30
N ALA A 222 32.22 7.52 4.43
CA ALA A 222 31.38 8.71 4.48
C ALA A 222 32.00 9.80 5.35
N ARG A 223 31.58 11.04 5.17
CA ARG A 223 31.87 12.18 6.05
C ARG A 223 30.55 12.75 6.54
N ILE A 224 30.42 12.93 7.85
CA ILE A 224 29.26 13.60 8.44
C ILE A 224 29.56 15.10 8.52
N LEU A 225 28.75 15.91 7.86
CA LEU A 225 28.88 17.37 7.80
C LEU A 225 28.28 18.05 9.03
N ALA A 226 27.16 17.53 9.54
CA ALA A 226 26.47 18.05 10.71
C ALA A 226 25.50 17.02 11.31
N VAL A 227 25.13 17.23 12.57
CA VAL A 227 23.99 16.57 13.23
C VAL A 227 22.79 17.52 13.29
N THR A 228 21.57 16.98 13.26
CA THR A 228 20.32 17.78 13.23
C THR A 228 19.76 18.11 14.61
N THR A 229 20.42 17.66 15.69
CA THR A 229 20.10 18.00 17.07
C THR A 229 20.43 19.45 17.39
N ALA A 230 19.82 20.01 18.43
CA ALA A 230 20.09 21.39 18.87
C ALA A 230 21.52 21.61 19.39
N ARG A 231 22.23 20.53 19.72
CA ARG A 231 23.61 20.51 20.22
C ARG A 231 24.38 19.36 19.59
N ARG A 232 25.71 19.46 19.57
CA ARG A 232 26.60 18.36 19.19
C ARG A 232 26.35 17.16 20.10
N ILE A 233 26.56 15.96 19.57
CA ILE A 233 26.35 14.72 20.33
C ILE A 233 27.67 14.14 20.83
N PRO A 234 27.70 13.47 22.00
CA PRO A 234 28.92 12.87 22.53
C PRO A 234 29.56 11.81 21.62
N ALA A 235 28.79 11.17 20.75
CA ALA A 235 29.29 10.18 19.80
C ALA A 235 30.07 10.79 18.62
N LEU A 236 29.91 12.10 18.38
CA LEU A 236 30.51 12.88 17.29
C LEU A 236 30.83 14.31 17.79
N PRO A 237 31.70 14.49 18.81
CA PRO A 237 31.94 15.79 19.44
C PRO A 237 32.56 16.82 18.48
N GLU A 238 33.29 16.37 17.46
CA GLU A 238 33.91 17.18 16.42
C GLU A 238 32.91 17.67 15.36
N VAL A 239 31.79 16.97 15.16
CA VAL A 239 30.78 17.31 14.15
C VAL A 239 29.86 18.41 14.69
N PRO A 240 29.66 19.52 13.95
CA PRO A 240 28.80 20.62 14.40
C PRO A 240 27.32 20.22 14.41
N ALA A 241 26.54 20.87 15.27
CA ALA A 241 25.10 20.91 15.11
C ALA A 241 24.75 21.79 13.90
N ALA A 242 23.79 21.38 13.09
CA ALA A 242 23.39 22.11 11.90
C ALA A 242 22.85 23.51 12.21
N ILE A 243 22.29 23.73 13.41
CA ILE A 243 21.88 25.05 13.91
C ILE A 243 23.04 26.06 14.00
N GLU A 244 24.28 25.59 14.18
CA GLU A 244 25.48 26.43 14.21
C GLU A 244 25.76 27.08 12.84
N VAL A 245 25.22 26.50 11.76
CA VAL A 245 25.39 26.97 10.37
C VAL A 245 24.09 27.54 9.80
N VAL A 246 22.95 26.95 10.16
CA VAL A 246 21.60 27.35 9.73
C VAL A 246 20.78 27.71 10.98
N PRO A 247 20.82 28.97 11.45
CA PRO A 247 20.08 29.38 12.64
C PRO A 247 18.59 29.04 12.54
N GLY A 248 18.04 28.47 13.62
CA GLY A 248 16.64 28.05 13.69
C GLY A 248 16.35 26.64 13.15
N TYR A 249 17.35 25.94 12.59
CA TYR A 249 17.19 24.56 12.16
C TYR A 249 17.48 23.56 13.28
N VAL A 250 16.43 22.87 13.75
CA VAL A 250 16.53 21.75 14.69
C VAL A 250 15.55 20.67 14.24
N ALA A 251 16.05 19.48 13.92
CA ALA A 251 15.25 18.39 13.38
C ALA A 251 15.75 17.01 13.84
N PRO A 252 15.88 16.77 15.16
CA PRO A 252 16.19 15.43 15.64
C PRO A 252 15.02 14.49 15.31
N ASN A 253 15.33 13.20 15.19
CA ASN A 253 14.28 12.19 15.12
C ASN A 253 14.00 11.70 16.54
N TRP A 254 12.74 11.42 16.86
CA TRP A 254 12.39 10.87 18.16
C TRP A 254 11.54 9.62 18.00
N PHE A 255 11.60 8.74 18.99
CA PHE A 255 10.84 7.50 19.06
C PHE A 255 9.87 7.52 20.22
N ALA A 256 8.70 6.93 20.01
CA ALA A 256 7.62 6.94 20.99
C ALA A 256 6.90 5.60 21.03
N ILE A 257 6.47 5.22 22.23
CA ILE A 257 5.51 4.14 22.42
C ILE A 257 4.12 4.75 22.55
N ALA A 258 3.17 4.15 21.84
CA ALA A 258 1.76 4.41 21.97
C ALA A 258 0.97 3.10 21.99
N ALA A 259 -0.27 3.16 22.44
CA ALA A 259 -1.18 2.02 22.54
C ALA A 259 -2.52 2.36 21.87
N PRO A 260 -3.41 1.39 21.61
CA PRO A 260 -4.76 1.70 21.10
C PRO A 260 -5.51 2.65 22.04
N ARG A 261 -6.33 3.54 21.48
CA ARG A 261 -7.18 4.43 22.27
C ARG A 261 -8.04 3.65 23.25
N GLY A 262 -8.11 4.13 24.50
CA GLY A 262 -8.92 3.50 25.55
C GLY A 262 -8.16 2.50 26.43
N LEU A 263 -6.82 2.47 26.35
CA LEU A 263 -5.99 1.66 27.23
C LEU A 263 -6.35 1.91 28.72
N PRO A 264 -6.65 0.87 29.52
CA PRO A 264 -6.96 1.02 30.94
C PRO A 264 -5.88 1.78 31.70
N ALA A 265 -6.31 2.74 32.52
CA ALA A 265 -5.41 3.59 33.30
C ALA A 265 -4.38 2.81 34.16
N PRO A 266 -4.74 1.68 34.81
CA PRO A 266 -3.74 0.88 35.55
C PRO A 266 -2.62 0.31 34.67
N ILE A 267 -2.95 -0.11 33.43
CA ILE A 267 -1.97 -0.64 32.48
C ILE A 267 -1.05 0.48 31.98
N LEU A 268 -1.63 1.63 31.61
CA LEU A 268 -0.87 2.80 31.18
C LEU A 268 0.10 3.26 32.27
N ALA A 269 -0.39 3.39 33.51
CA ALA A 269 0.42 3.79 34.65
C ALA A 269 1.56 2.80 34.92
N ARG A 270 1.28 1.49 34.86
CA ARG A 270 2.32 0.46 35.07
C ARG A 270 3.38 0.50 33.96
N LEU A 271 2.97 0.51 32.69
CA LEU A 271 3.90 0.53 31.56
C LEU A 271 4.76 1.79 31.56
N SER A 272 4.16 2.96 31.80
CA SER A 272 4.90 4.23 31.88
C SER A 272 5.91 4.21 33.04
N ALA A 273 5.52 3.69 34.21
CA ALA A 273 6.42 3.58 35.36
C ALA A 273 7.62 2.66 35.08
N GLU A 274 7.42 1.52 34.41
CA GLU A 274 8.54 0.63 34.06
C GLU A 274 9.48 1.25 33.03
N LEU A 275 8.95 1.95 32.03
CA LEU A 275 9.75 2.66 31.04
C LEU A 275 10.60 3.76 31.72
N ALA A 276 10.01 4.56 32.60
CA ALA A 276 10.71 5.63 33.31
C ALA A 276 11.92 5.13 34.12
N GLN A 277 11.85 3.93 34.68
CA GLN A 277 12.98 3.31 35.39
C GLN A 277 14.16 3.04 34.46
N LEU A 278 13.91 2.71 33.18
CA LEU A 278 14.97 2.45 32.20
C LEU A 278 15.79 3.71 31.87
N ALA A 279 15.22 4.91 31.94
CA ALA A 279 15.96 6.14 31.69
C ALA A 279 17.09 6.40 32.69
N THR A 280 16.99 5.81 33.89
CA THR A 280 17.99 5.95 34.97
C THR A 280 18.99 4.80 35.04
N ASP A 281 18.80 3.74 34.24
CA ASP A 281 19.68 2.58 34.23
C ASP A 281 21.01 2.88 33.50
N PRO A 282 22.18 2.81 34.18
CA PRO A 282 23.45 3.20 33.58
C PRO A 282 23.84 2.35 32.36
N ASP A 283 23.60 1.04 32.40
CA ASP A 283 23.95 0.13 31.31
C ASP A 283 23.05 0.36 30.10
N PHE A 284 21.78 0.64 30.34
CA PHE A 284 20.83 1.01 29.29
C PHE A 284 21.22 2.33 28.62
N ARG A 285 21.56 3.35 29.43
CA ARG A 285 22.06 4.64 28.93
C ARG A 285 23.35 4.49 28.13
N ALA A 286 24.29 3.67 28.60
CA ALA A 286 25.54 3.39 27.90
C ALA A 286 25.28 2.77 26.52
N ARG A 287 24.36 1.80 26.40
CA ARG A 287 23.98 1.21 25.10
C ARG A 287 23.38 2.24 24.15
N PHE A 288 22.49 3.11 24.62
CA PHE A 288 21.92 4.19 23.78
C PHE A 288 22.98 5.19 23.31
N ALA A 289 23.93 5.54 24.17
CA ALA A 289 25.03 6.44 23.81
C ALA A 289 25.87 5.89 22.64
N THR A 290 26.08 4.56 22.57
CA THR A 290 26.79 3.95 21.43
C THR A 290 26.07 4.10 20.08
N LEU A 291 24.76 4.34 20.10
CA LEU A 291 23.90 4.56 18.93
C LEU A 291 23.78 6.05 18.56
N GLY A 292 24.36 6.95 19.35
CA GLY A 292 24.10 8.39 19.23
C GLY A 292 22.66 8.78 19.60
N ALA A 293 22.03 7.99 20.47
CA ALA A 293 20.67 8.22 20.96
C ALA A 293 20.68 8.62 22.43
N GLU A 294 19.71 9.45 22.82
CA GLU A 294 19.42 9.80 24.20
C GLU A 294 18.16 9.06 24.66
N PRO A 295 18.25 8.18 25.67
CA PRO A 295 17.07 7.53 26.22
C PRO A 295 16.33 8.51 27.13
N LEU A 296 15.10 8.86 26.75
CA LEU A 296 14.27 9.83 27.45
C LEU A 296 13.28 9.14 28.40
N MET A 297 12.61 8.08 27.93
CA MET A 297 11.56 7.32 28.63
C MET A 297 10.61 8.18 29.46
N THR A 298 10.04 9.20 28.83
CA THR A 298 9.20 10.19 29.52
C THR A 298 7.81 9.65 29.85
N THR A 299 7.00 10.52 30.42
CA THR A 299 5.58 10.30 30.68
C THR A 299 4.70 10.54 29.44
N PRO A 300 3.44 10.07 29.44
CA PRO A 300 2.45 10.31 28.38
C PRO A 300 2.21 11.79 28.07
N ASP A 301 2.21 12.66 29.09
CA ASP A 301 1.97 14.11 28.94
C ASP A 301 3.08 14.81 28.16
N ILE A 302 4.33 14.42 28.36
CA ILE A 302 5.47 14.95 27.58
C ILE A 302 5.36 14.53 26.11
N LEU A 303 4.97 13.28 25.82
CA LEU A 303 4.73 12.84 24.44
C LEU A 303 3.57 13.60 23.80
N ALA A 304 2.46 13.80 24.53
CA ALA A 304 1.33 14.57 24.05
C ALA A 304 1.70 16.04 23.75
N ALA A 305 2.49 16.67 24.63
CA ALA A 305 3.00 18.02 24.42
C ALA A 305 3.92 18.08 23.18
N ARG A 306 4.82 17.09 23.01
CA ARG A 306 5.68 17.02 21.82
C ARG A 306 4.88 16.90 20.53
N LEU A 307 3.81 16.09 20.52
CA LEU A 307 2.93 15.98 19.35
C LEU A 307 2.20 17.29 19.05
N ALA A 308 1.77 18.03 20.08
CA ALA A 308 1.11 19.33 19.91
C ALA A 308 2.03 20.40 19.31
N GLU A 309 3.33 20.34 19.62
CA GLU A 309 4.36 21.24 19.07
C GLU A 309 4.79 20.85 17.64
N ASP A 310 5.03 19.56 17.40
CA ASP A 310 5.59 19.08 16.15
C ASP A 310 4.58 19.11 15.00
N VAL A 311 3.30 18.82 15.24
CA VAL A 311 2.30 18.69 14.15
C VAL A 311 2.14 19.99 13.35
N PRO A 312 1.94 21.18 13.96
CA PRO A 312 1.87 22.43 13.21
C PRO A 312 3.14 22.72 12.42
N THR A 313 4.30 22.39 13.00
CA THR A 313 5.61 22.55 12.34
C THR A 313 5.68 21.71 11.07
N TRP A 314 5.33 20.42 11.15
CA TRP A 314 5.36 19.54 9.99
C TRP A 314 4.30 19.87 8.95
N GLN A 315 3.12 20.35 9.35
CA GLN A 315 2.10 20.86 8.42
C GLN A 315 2.61 22.03 7.60
N ARG A 316 3.25 23.00 8.27
CA ARG A 316 3.85 24.16 7.60
C ARG A 316 4.96 23.74 6.63
N VAL A 317 5.92 22.91 7.09
CA VAL A 317 7.02 22.42 6.25
C VAL A 317 6.51 21.65 5.04
N ALA A 318 5.53 20.76 5.24
CA ALA A 318 4.94 19.99 4.15
C ALA A 318 4.26 20.90 3.12
N ALA A 319 3.54 21.94 3.57
CA ALA A 319 2.88 22.89 2.68
C ALA A 319 3.90 23.74 1.89
N GLU A 320 4.91 24.29 2.56
CA GLU A 320 5.97 25.12 1.94
C GLU A 320 6.79 24.32 0.91
N ALA A 321 7.14 23.07 1.23
CA ALA A 321 7.94 22.21 0.37
C ALA A 321 7.12 21.43 -0.68
N GLY A 322 5.80 21.63 -0.74
CA GLY A 322 4.92 20.88 -1.65
C GLY A 322 4.87 19.37 -1.37
N ILE A 323 5.25 18.94 -0.17
CA ILE A 323 5.31 17.53 0.20
C ILE A 323 3.89 17.05 0.48
N ARG A 324 3.36 16.25 -0.44
CA ARG A 324 2.12 15.52 -0.26
C ARG A 324 2.40 14.04 -0.44
N ALA A 325 1.95 13.24 0.52
CA ALA A 325 1.87 11.81 0.30
C ALA A 325 0.57 11.53 -0.45
N GLU A 326 0.68 10.90 -1.62
CA GLU A 326 -0.49 10.27 -2.25
C GLU A 326 -1.09 9.27 -1.24
N ARG A 327 -2.42 9.15 -1.24
CA ARG A 327 -3.17 8.21 -0.39
C ARG A 327 -2.34 6.93 -0.20
N PRO A 328 -2.12 6.43 1.04
CA PRO A 328 -1.55 5.11 1.18
C PRO A 328 -2.44 4.19 0.37
N HIS A 329 -1.85 3.40 -0.53
CA HIS A 329 -2.54 2.32 -1.19
C HIS A 329 -3.42 1.66 -0.13
N ARG A 330 -4.75 1.73 -0.31
CA ARG A 330 -5.69 1.12 0.62
C ARG A 330 -5.25 -0.33 0.70
N PRO A 331 -4.89 -0.89 1.88
CA PRO A 331 -4.55 -2.29 1.95
C PRO A 331 -5.72 -3.08 1.38
N THR A 332 -5.53 -3.68 0.21
CA THR A 332 -6.49 -4.56 -0.46
C THR A 332 -6.35 -5.99 0.06
N THR A 333 -5.73 -6.18 1.23
CA THR A 333 -5.52 -7.49 1.84
C THR A 333 -6.84 -8.27 1.88
N GLY A 334 -6.97 -9.26 1.00
CA GLY A 334 -8.12 -10.15 0.92
C GLY A 334 -9.45 -9.50 0.53
N ARG A 335 -9.46 -8.33 -0.13
CA ARG A 335 -10.73 -7.67 -0.49
C ARG A 335 -11.26 -8.24 -1.80
N THR A 336 -12.02 -9.33 -1.68
CA THR A 336 -12.87 -9.82 -2.76
C THR A 336 -14.11 -8.93 -2.88
N MET A 337 -14.57 -8.62 -4.10
CA MET A 337 -15.94 -8.09 -4.26
C MET A 337 -16.94 -9.03 -3.55
N ARG A 338 -18.08 -8.48 -3.12
CA ARG A 338 -19.20 -9.33 -2.69
C ARG A 338 -19.53 -10.29 -3.84
N LYS A 339 -19.56 -11.59 -3.54
CA LYS A 339 -19.83 -12.66 -4.49
C LYS A 339 -21.13 -12.35 -5.26
N LEU A 340 -21.00 -12.14 -6.55
CA LEU A 340 -22.11 -12.02 -7.47
C LEU A 340 -22.57 -13.45 -7.82
N THR A 341 -23.88 -13.68 -7.85
CA THR A 341 -24.47 -14.93 -8.33
C THR A 341 -25.41 -14.62 -9.49
N ILE A 342 -25.25 -15.34 -10.60
CA ILE A 342 -26.18 -15.35 -11.72
C ILE A 342 -26.53 -16.81 -12.06
N GLY A 343 -27.80 -17.19 -11.93
CA GLY A 343 -28.22 -18.58 -12.01
C GLY A 343 -27.40 -19.49 -11.07
N ASP A 344 -26.73 -20.49 -11.65
CA ASP A 344 -25.83 -21.43 -10.98
C ASP A 344 -24.34 -21.01 -11.02
N VAL A 345 -24.02 -19.83 -11.54
CA VAL A 345 -22.65 -19.31 -11.66
C VAL A 345 -22.37 -18.28 -10.57
N THR A 346 -21.20 -18.37 -9.95
CA THR A 346 -20.70 -17.37 -8.99
C THR A 346 -19.51 -16.62 -9.55
N ILE A 347 -19.44 -15.32 -9.27
CA ILE A 347 -18.39 -14.43 -9.75
C ILE A 347 -17.85 -13.61 -8.57
N THR A 348 -16.55 -13.65 -8.40
CA THR A 348 -15.80 -12.87 -7.42
C THR A 348 -14.63 -12.17 -8.11
N SER A 349 -13.97 -11.24 -7.43
CA SER A 349 -12.79 -10.53 -7.94
C SER A 349 -11.66 -10.63 -6.94
N ILE A 350 -10.43 -10.79 -7.43
CA ILE A 350 -9.20 -10.78 -6.64
C ILE A 350 -8.45 -9.51 -7.04
N ILE A 351 -8.35 -8.57 -6.11
CA ILE A 351 -7.72 -7.27 -6.36
C ILE A 351 -6.20 -7.35 -6.10
N GLU A 352 -5.42 -7.19 -7.16
CA GLU A 352 -3.95 -7.04 -7.06
C GLU A 352 -3.57 -5.62 -6.63
N ARG A 353 -4.24 -4.62 -7.22
CA ARG A 353 -4.03 -3.20 -6.92
C ARG A 353 -5.35 -2.45 -7.02
N ASP A 354 -5.56 -1.49 -6.12
CA ASP A 354 -6.62 -0.49 -6.21
C ASP A 354 -6.07 0.87 -5.75
N GLY A 355 -6.60 1.96 -6.30
CA GLY A 355 -6.27 3.32 -5.91
C GLY A 355 -5.93 4.27 -7.07
N PRO A 356 -5.73 5.56 -6.74
CA PRO A 356 -5.34 6.59 -7.71
C PRO A 356 -4.11 6.17 -8.52
N TRP A 357 -4.11 6.43 -9.82
CA TRP A 357 -3.02 6.02 -10.70
C TRP A 357 -2.55 7.12 -11.65
N ARG A 358 -3.44 7.62 -12.50
CA ARG A 358 -3.08 8.53 -13.60
C ARG A 358 -4.12 9.64 -13.74
N ALA A 359 -3.66 10.84 -14.07
CA ALA A 359 -4.52 11.95 -14.44
C ALA A 359 -5.27 11.63 -15.75
N PRO A 360 -6.56 11.99 -15.90
CA PRO A 360 -7.31 11.72 -17.13
C PRO A 360 -6.60 12.19 -18.42
N GLU A 361 -6.00 13.37 -18.39
CA GLU A 361 -5.32 14.02 -19.51
C GLU A 361 -4.05 13.25 -19.93
N ALA A 362 -3.39 12.58 -18.99
CA ALA A 362 -2.22 11.75 -19.26
C ALA A 362 -2.57 10.38 -19.86
N MET A 363 -3.85 10.02 -19.89
CA MET A 363 -4.34 8.74 -20.41
C MET A 363 -5.17 8.91 -21.69
N PHE A 364 -5.97 9.98 -21.77
CA PHE A 364 -6.90 10.24 -22.85
C PHE A 364 -6.48 11.50 -23.61
N PRO A 365 -5.89 11.36 -24.82
CA PRO A 365 -5.45 12.51 -25.61
C PRO A 365 -6.56 13.54 -25.91
N LYS A 366 -7.79 13.06 -26.15
CA LYS A 366 -8.94 13.94 -26.38
C LYS A 366 -9.39 14.69 -25.13
N ALA A 367 -9.22 14.11 -23.93
CA ALA A 367 -9.50 14.81 -22.69
C ALA A 367 -8.47 15.93 -22.45
N ALA A 368 -7.19 15.67 -22.73
CA ALA A 368 -6.13 16.68 -22.66
C ALA A 368 -6.39 17.87 -23.61
N ALA A 369 -7.00 17.62 -24.77
CA ALA A 369 -7.37 18.66 -25.74
C ALA A 369 -8.67 19.40 -25.39
N ALA A 370 -9.44 18.95 -24.39
CA ALA A 370 -10.76 19.49 -24.05
C ALA A 370 -10.95 19.60 -22.51
N PRO A 371 -10.17 20.46 -21.83
CA PRO A 371 -10.17 20.56 -20.36
C PRO A 371 -11.52 20.95 -19.77
N ASP A 372 -12.29 21.84 -20.43
CA ASP A 372 -13.62 22.23 -19.96
C ASP A 372 -14.60 21.05 -20.00
N LEU A 373 -14.57 20.29 -21.10
CA LEU A 373 -15.38 19.08 -21.23
C LEU A 373 -14.97 18.02 -20.20
N LEU A 374 -13.66 17.88 -19.93
CA LEU A 374 -13.17 17.00 -18.87
C LEU A 374 -13.69 17.40 -17.49
N ALA A 375 -13.62 18.68 -17.14
CA ALA A 375 -14.16 19.18 -15.89
C ALA A 375 -15.66 18.91 -15.75
N GLU A 376 -16.42 18.97 -16.85
CA GLU A 376 -17.83 18.54 -16.86
C GLU A 376 -18.00 17.04 -16.65
N ARG A 377 -17.24 16.20 -17.38
CA ARG A 377 -17.36 14.73 -17.26
C ARG A 377 -16.98 14.23 -15.88
N LEU A 378 -15.99 14.82 -15.25
CA LEU A 378 -15.57 14.46 -13.89
C LEU A 378 -16.67 14.71 -12.83
N LYS A 379 -17.65 15.57 -13.11
CA LYS A 379 -18.83 15.76 -12.23
C LYS A 379 -19.87 14.65 -12.39
N GLU A 380 -19.81 13.89 -13.48
CA GLU A 380 -20.79 12.84 -13.81
C GLU A 380 -20.35 11.44 -13.39
N VAL A 381 -19.04 11.23 -13.17
CA VAL A 381 -18.52 9.93 -12.75
C VAL A 381 -18.79 9.67 -11.27
N GLU A 382 -18.91 8.40 -10.92
CA GLU A 382 -19.11 7.98 -9.54
C GLU A 382 -17.87 8.31 -8.68
N PRO A 383 -18.04 8.73 -7.42
CA PRO A 383 -16.96 9.22 -6.56
C PRO A 383 -15.89 8.15 -6.27
N GLU A 384 -16.21 6.87 -6.40
CA GLU A 384 -15.28 5.76 -6.28
C GLU A 384 -14.21 5.78 -7.39
N THR A 385 -14.55 6.31 -8.57
CA THR A 385 -13.70 6.25 -9.77
C THR A 385 -12.70 7.40 -9.87
N TYR A 386 -12.89 8.51 -9.15
CA TYR A 386 -12.03 9.68 -9.25
C TYR A 386 -11.63 10.24 -7.89
N ASP A 387 -10.32 10.37 -7.67
CA ASP A 387 -9.76 10.95 -6.46
C ASP A 387 -9.46 12.44 -6.67
N ALA A 388 -10.44 13.28 -6.35
CA ALA A 388 -10.35 14.73 -6.53
C ALA A 388 -9.18 15.38 -5.77
N ALA A 389 -8.68 14.74 -4.71
CA ALA A 389 -7.56 15.26 -3.92
C ALA A 389 -6.22 15.14 -4.66
N SER A 390 -6.01 14.05 -5.39
CA SER A 390 -4.82 13.83 -6.22
C SER A 390 -5.00 14.26 -7.68
N GLY A 391 -6.24 14.53 -8.12
CA GLY A 391 -6.55 14.82 -9.52
C GLY A 391 -6.40 13.60 -10.43
N LYS A 392 -6.44 12.38 -9.86
CA LYS A 392 -6.18 11.13 -10.59
C LYS A 392 -7.41 10.24 -10.61
N MET A 393 -7.52 9.47 -11.68
CA MET A 393 -8.44 8.35 -11.78
C MET A 393 -8.01 7.23 -10.83
N VAL A 394 -8.99 6.62 -10.19
CA VAL A 394 -8.84 5.39 -9.41
C VAL A 394 -8.93 4.22 -10.39
N ILE A 395 -7.84 3.44 -10.47
CA ILE A 395 -7.72 2.32 -11.41
C ILE A 395 -7.38 1.07 -10.61
N THR A 396 -8.21 0.04 -10.79
CA THR A 396 -8.03 -1.28 -10.18
C THR A 396 -7.33 -2.22 -11.14
N TYR A 397 -6.61 -3.20 -10.62
CA TYR A 397 -6.09 -4.36 -11.35
C TYR A 397 -6.64 -5.56 -10.61
N GLN A 398 -7.53 -6.31 -11.25
CA GLN A 398 -8.21 -7.44 -10.61
C GLN A 398 -8.44 -8.60 -11.58
N THR A 399 -8.42 -9.80 -11.02
CA THR A 399 -8.82 -11.03 -11.70
C THR A 399 -10.27 -11.34 -11.35
N TYR A 400 -11.12 -11.68 -12.31
CA TYR A 400 -12.42 -12.25 -11.97
C TYR A 400 -12.32 -13.77 -11.86
N VAL A 401 -12.82 -14.32 -10.76
CA VAL A 401 -12.97 -15.76 -10.56
C VAL A 401 -14.42 -16.12 -10.88
N VAL A 402 -14.62 -16.92 -11.92
CA VAL A 402 -15.94 -17.38 -12.38
C VAL A 402 -16.02 -18.88 -12.09
N ARG A 403 -16.97 -19.27 -11.23
CA ARG A 403 -17.22 -20.68 -10.91
C ARG A 403 -18.57 -21.10 -11.48
N THR A 404 -18.54 -22.03 -12.42
CA THR A 404 -19.72 -22.72 -12.95
C THR A 404 -19.87 -24.07 -12.22
N PRO A 405 -20.93 -24.86 -12.49
CA PRO A 405 -21.02 -26.23 -11.97
C PRO A 405 -19.88 -27.16 -12.43
N HIS A 406 -19.14 -26.78 -13.48
CA HIS A 406 -18.16 -27.64 -14.13
C HIS A 406 -16.73 -27.07 -14.12
N HIS A 407 -16.58 -25.75 -14.01
CA HIS A 407 -15.30 -25.08 -14.22
C HIS A 407 -15.04 -23.97 -13.20
N THR A 408 -13.78 -23.84 -12.78
CA THR A 408 -13.21 -22.65 -12.15
C THR A 408 -12.35 -21.91 -13.18
N ILE A 409 -12.79 -20.71 -13.54
CA ILE A 409 -12.20 -19.90 -14.60
C ILE A 409 -11.66 -18.61 -14.00
N LEU A 410 -10.42 -18.26 -14.32
CA LEU A 410 -9.89 -16.91 -14.10
C LEU A 410 -10.05 -16.10 -15.38
N VAL A 411 -10.66 -14.92 -15.31
CA VAL A 411 -10.68 -13.97 -16.43
C VAL A 411 -9.73 -12.83 -16.09
N ASP A 412 -8.68 -12.73 -16.90
CA ASP A 412 -7.51 -11.86 -16.77
C ASP A 412 -6.72 -12.02 -15.46
N THR A 413 -5.39 -11.94 -15.54
CA THR A 413 -4.48 -12.36 -14.45
C THR A 413 -3.54 -11.27 -13.96
N CYS A 414 -3.93 -10.01 -14.08
CA CYS A 414 -3.19 -8.84 -13.56
C CYS A 414 -1.73 -8.80 -14.06
N THR A 415 -0.79 -8.28 -13.25
CA THR A 415 0.62 -8.05 -13.67
C THR A 415 1.62 -9.11 -13.23
N GLY A 416 1.27 -9.94 -12.25
CA GLY A 416 2.07 -11.11 -11.87
C GLY A 416 3.30 -10.82 -11.00
N GLU A 417 3.81 -11.86 -10.35
CA GLU A 417 5.00 -11.80 -9.47
C GLU A 417 6.32 -11.90 -10.25
N ASP A 418 7.37 -11.31 -9.68
CA ASP A 418 8.77 -11.41 -10.15
C ASP A 418 9.06 -10.88 -11.55
N LYS A 419 8.14 -10.12 -12.16
CA LYS A 419 8.31 -9.60 -13.51
C LYS A 419 9.27 -8.41 -13.63
N GLY A 420 9.64 -7.81 -12.49
CA GLY A 420 10.58 -6.69 -12.45
C GLY A 420 10.12 -5.46 -13.24
N TRP A 421 8.81 -5.27 -13.42
CA TRP A 421 8.29 -4.10 -14.11
C TRP A 421 8.72 -2.83 -13.38
N PRO A 422 9.23 -1.81 -14.08
CA PRO A 422 9.57 -0.54 -13.45
C PRO A 422 8.32 0.17 -12.97
N ALA A 423 8.50 1.16 -12.09
CA ALA A 423 7.43 2.07 -11.72
C ALA A 423 6.78 2.67 -12.98
N PRO A 424 5.44 2.78 -13.04
CA PRO A 424 4.49 2.61 -11.93
C PRO A 424 3.89 1.18 -11.79
N MET A 425 4.42 0.16 -12.49
CA MET A 425 3.86 -1.19 -12.52
C MET A 425 4.48 -2.15 -11.46
N ASP A 426 5.29 -1.60 -10.56
CA ASP A 426 6.05 -2.29 -9.51
C ASP A 426 5.27 -2.39 -8.18
N PHE A 427 3.99 -2.72 -8.24
CA PHE A 427 3.13 -2.80 -7.05
C PHE A 427 3.23 -4.15 -6.31
N PRO A 428 2.91 -4.21 -5.00
CA PRO A 428 2.90 -5.46 -4.23
C PRO A 428 1.94 -6.50 -4.83
N LYS A 429 2.37 -7.75 -4.94
CA LYS A 429 1.58 -8.83 -5.56
C LYS A 429 0.95 -9.79 -4.54
N GLN A 430 1.45 -9.79 -3.30
CA GLN A 430 0.88 -10.56 -2.18
C GLN A 430 -0.65 -10.41 -2.01
N PRO A 431 -1.27 -9.22 -2.20
CA PRO A 431 -2.73 -9.10 -2.10
C PRO A 431 -3.49 -10.03 -3.05
N TRP A 432 -2.94 -10.30 -4.25
CA TRP A 432 -3.55 -11.22 -5.20
C TRP A 432 -3.48 -12.67 -4.71
N LEU A 433 -2.31 -13.10 -4.21
CA LEU A 433 -2.14 -14.44 -3.62
C LEU A 433 -3.06 -14.65 -2.40
N ASP A 434 -3.18 -13.63 -1.55
CA ASP A 434 -4.07 -13.65 -0.40
C ASP A 434 -5.54 -13.77 -0.84
N GLY A 435 -5.93 -13.07 -1.91
CA GLY A 435 -7.28 -13.15 -2.46
C GLY A 435 -7.60 -14.51 -3.07
N LEU A 436 -6.67 -15.12 -3.80
CA LEU A 436 -6.84 -16.49 -4.31
C LEU A 436 -7.06 -17.49 -3.17
N LYS A 437 -6.23 -17.39 -2.12
CA LYS A 437 -6.37 -18.20 -0.91
C LYS A 437 -7.70 -17.94 -0.19
N ALA A 438 -8.16 -16.69 -0.12
CA ALA A 438 -9.43 -16.32 0.50
C ALA A 438 -10.65 -16.90 -0.25
N GLU A 439 -10.54 -17.11 -1.57
CA GLU A 439 -11.54 -17.82 -2.37
C GLU A 439 -11.57 -19.33 -2.12
N GLY A 440 -10.60 -19.84 -1.35
CA GLY A 440 -10.39 -21.26 -1.07
C GLY A 440 -9.78 -22.01 -2.25
N LEU A 441 -9.03 -21.32 -3.11
CA LEU A 441 -8.43 -21.87 -4.33
C LEU A 441 -6.92 -22.03 -4.18
N SER A 442 -6.40 -23.10 -4.76
CA SER A 442 -4.99 -23.33 -5.08
C SER A 442 -4.75 -23.11 -6.57
N PHE A 443 -3.49 -23.20 -7.02
CA PHE A 443 -3.17 -23.05 -8.44
C PHE A 443 -3.66 -24.25 -9.26
N GLU A 444 -3.77 -25.41 -8.64
CA GLU A 444 -4.22 -26.67 -9.22
C GLU A 444 -5.74 -26.71 -9.47
N ASP A 445 -6.51 -25.87 -8.76
CA ASP A 445 -7.98 -25.82 -8.85
C ASP A 445 -8.49 -25.05 -10.07
N ILE A 446 -7.60 -24.43 -10.86
CA ILE A 446 -7.97 -23.60 -12.00
C ILE A 446 -8.03 -24.43 -13.27
N ASP A 447 -9.21 -24.47 -13.90
CA ASP A 447 -9.45 -25.21 -15.15
C ASP A 447 -9.11 -24.38 -16.38
N TYR A 448 -9.44 -23.09 -16.34
CA TYR A 448 -9.20 -22.17 -17.46
C TYR A 448 -8.69 -20.82 -16.99
N VAL A 449 -7.79 -20.26 -17.78
CA VAL A 449 -7.41 -18.85 -17.70
C VAL A 449 -7.80 -18.19 -19.01
N PHE A 450 -8.76 -17.28 -18.94
CA PHE A 450 -9.28 -16.54 -20.08
C PHE A 450 -8.62 -15.17 -20.14
N CYS A 451 -7.82 -14.90 -21.18
CA CYS A 451 -7.28 -13.57 -21.42
C CYS A 451 -8.16 -12.83 -22.41
N THR A 452 -8.79 -11.73 -21.98
CA THR A 452 -9.56 -10.84 -22.87
C THR A 452 -8.69 -10.27 -23.98
N HIS A 453 -7.41 -10.06 -23.68
CA HIS A 453 -6.34 -9.67 -24.58
C HIS A 453 -4.97 -9.90 -23.90
N LEU A 454 -3.85 -9.76 -24.63
CA LEU A 454 -2.51 -10.15 -24.16
C LEU A 454 -1.65 -8.95 -23.73
N HIS A 455 -2.21 -8.03 -22.95
CA HIS A 455 -1.45 -6.95 -22.32
C HIS A 455 -0.82 -7.34 -20.98
N ILE A 456 0.12 -6.50 -20.54
CA ILE A 456 0.92 -6.64 -19.32
C ILE A 456 0.07 -6.85 -18.06
N ASP A 457 -1.09 -6.24 -18.03
CA ASP A 457 -2.02 -6.16 -16.91
C ASP A 457 -3.17 -7.16 -16.95
N HIS A 458 -3.16 -8.05 -17.93
CA HIS A 458 -4.16 -9.11 -18.10
C HIS A 458 -3.53 -10.51 -18.19
N SER A 459 -2.21 -10.59 -18.31
CA SER A 459 -1.48 -11.83 -18.57
C SER A 459 -0.39 -12.15 -17.55
N GLY A 460 -0.18 -11.29 -16.55
CA GLY A 460 0.95 -11.34 -15.65
C GLY A 460 1.08 -12.65 -14.86
N TRP A 461 0.04 -13.03 -14.11
CA TRP A 461 0.02 -14.31 -13.38
C TRP A 461 -0.18 -15.51 -14.30
N ASN A 462 -0.17 -15.37 -15.63
CA ASN A 462 -0.16 -16.55 -16.49
C ASN A 462 1.05 -17.43 -16.21
N THR A 463 2.21 -16.82 -15.95
CA THR A 463 3.43 -17.53 -15.62
C THR A 463 4.06 -17.06 -14.31
N VAL A 464 4.75 -17.99 -13.67
CA VAL A 464 5.55 -17.75 -12.47
C VAL A 464 7.00 -18.16 -12.75
N LEU A 465 7.94 -17.50 -12.08
CA LEU A 465 9.36 -17.82 -12.22
C LEU A 465 9.68 -19.05 -11.36
N ARG A 466 10.13 -20.14 -11.97
CA ARG A 466 10.64 -21.33 -11.27
C ARG A 466 11.99 -21.70 -11.86
N ASP A 467 13.01 -21.79 -11.01
CA ASP A 467 14.39 -22.15 -11.40
C ASP A 467 14.94 -21.28 -12.55
N GLY A 468 14.64 -19.98 -12.52
CA GLY A 468 15.08 -19.01 -13.54
C GLY A 468 14.34 -19.10 -14.87
N ARG A 469 13.29 -19.94 -14.98
CA ARG A 469 12.46 -20.10 -16.17
C ARG A 469 11.01 -19.71 -15.87
N TRP A 470 10.40 -18.95 -16.78
CA TRP A 470 8.96 -18.71 -16.73
C TRP A 470 8.21 -19.99 -17.10
N VAL A 471 7.29 -20.40 -16.24
CA VAL A 471 6.45 -21.58 -16.46
C VAL A 471 5.00 -21.25 -16.14
N PRO A 472 4.02 -21.99 -16.69
CA PRO A 472 2.62 -21.79 -16.34
C PRO A 472 2.38 -21.80 -14.82
N THR A 473 1.68 -20.78 -14.32
CA THR A 473 1.32 -20.66 -12.90
C THR A 473 0.35 -21.76 -12.49
N PHE A 474 -0.66 -22.02 -13.34
CA PHE A 474 -1.77 -22.93 -13.08
C PHE A 474 -1.54 -24.24 -13.86
N PRO A 475 -1.05 -25.31 -13.22
CA PRO A 475 -0.55 -26.50 -13.92
C PRO A 475 -1.65 -27.29 -14.65
N ASN A 476 -2.90 -27.21 -14.18
CA ASN A 476 -4.03 -27.94 -14.78
C ASN A 476 -4.81 -27.10 -15.80
N ALA A 477 -4.56 -25.78 -15.86
CA ALA A 477 -5.39 -24.88 -16.64
C ALA A 477 -5.10 -24.96 -18.14
N LYS A 478 -6.15 -24.74 -18.95
CA LYS A 478 -6.00 -24.30 -20.34
C LYS A 478 -6.13 -22.78 -20.43
N TYR A 479 -5.19 -22.16 -21.14
CA TYR A 479 -5.11 -20.71 -21.29
C TYR A 479 -5.71 -20.31 -22.63
N VAL A 480 -6.82 -19.61 -22.61
CA VAL A 480 -7.54 -19.20 -23.82
C VAL A 480 -6.95 -17.90 -24.33
N PHE A 481 -6.28 -17.96 -25.48
CA PHE A 481 -5.72 -16.80 -26.19
C PHE A 481 -6.35 -16.67 -27.56
N HIS A 482 -6.66 -15.45 -27.98
CA HIS A 482 -7.08 -15.25 -29.36
C HIS A 482 -5.89 -15.46 -30.32
N LYS A 483 -6.06 -16.34 -31.30
CA LYS A 483 -5.01 -16.83 -32.20
C LYS A 483 -4.33 -15.70 -32.97
N ARG A 484 -5.12 -14.79 -33.56
CA ARG A 484 -4.60 -13.65 -34.33
C ARG A 484 -3.89 -12.62 -33.43
N GLU A 485 -4.34 -12.48 -32.19
CA GLU A 485 -3.70 -11.56 -31.24
C GLU A 485 -2.36 -12.11 -30.74
N TYR A 486 -2.32 -13.40 -30.39
CA TYR A 486 -1.06 -14.07 -30.07
C TYR A 486 -0.03 -13.89 -31.19
N ALA A 487 -0.45 -14.12 -32.45
CA ALA A 487 0.43 -13.94 -33.60
C ALA A 487 0.94 -12.48 -33.72
N ALA A 488 0.08 -11.48 -33.56
CA ALA A 488 0.47 -10.07 -33.61
C ALA A 488 1.49 -9.69 -32.51
N TRP A 489 1.29 -10.18 -31.28
CA TRP A 489 2.23 -9.94 -30.18
C TRP A 489 3.55 -10.71 -30.34
N ALA A 490 3.51 -11.92 -30.90
CA ALA A 490 4.71 -12.68 -31.25
C ALA A 490 5.53 -11.94 -32.32
N GLU A 491 4.88 -11.40 -33.35
CA GLU A 491 5.55 -10.64 -34.40
C GLU A 491 6.16 -9.33 -33.88
N THR A 492 5.42 -8.54 -33.09
CA THR A 492 5.97 -7.30 -32.49
C THR A 492 7.17 -7.59 -31.58
N THR A 493 7.08 -8.64 -30.78
CA THR A 493 8.14 -9.12 -29.88
C THR A 493 9.38 -9.59 -30.65
N LYS A 494 9.19 -10.33 -31.75
CA LYS A 494 10.26 -10.78 -32.63
C LYS A 494 10.93 -9.61 -33.34
N ALA A 495 10.15 -8.60 -33.74
CA ALA A 495 10.65 -7.39 -34.40
C ALA A 495 11.29 -6.38 -33.41
N GLY A 496 11.23 -6.62 -32.10
CA GLY A 496 11.73 -5.69 -31.09
C GLY A 496 10.93 -4.38 -31.02
N ILE A 497 9.66 -4.40 -31.46
CA ILE A 497 8.79 -3.24 -31.43
C ILE A 497 8.19 -3.15 -30.03
N GLU A 498 8.61 -2.15 -29.27
CA GLU A 498 7.94 -1.79 -28.02
C GLU A 498 6.62 -1.10 -28.34
N ARG A 499 5.53 -1.63 -27.78
CA ARG A 499 4.21 -1.01 -27.81
C ARG A 499 3.73 -0.77 -26.38
N PRO A 500 3.08 0.38 -26.11
CA PRO A 500 2.42 0.61 -24.84
C PRO A 500 1.48 -0.56 -24.51
N GLY A 501 1.55 -1.07 -23.29
CA GLY A 501 0.66 -2.15 -22.82
C GLY A 501 1.11 -3.58 -23.14
N GLY A 502 2.05 -3.86 -24.06
CA GLY A 502 2.32 -5.28 -24.35
C GLY A 502 3.39 -5.70 -25.37
N GLY A 503 4.25 -4.84 -25.90
CA GLY A 503 5.33 -5.28 -26.80
C GLY A 503 6.57 -5.81 -26.07
N GLY A 504 7.19 -6.91 -26.56
CA GLY A 504 8.48 -7.39 -26.08
C GLY A 504 8.40 -8.39 -24.91
N ASN A 505 8.95 -8.01 -23.75
CA ASN A 505 9.11 -8.90 -22.59
C ASN A 505 7.77 -9.44 -22.03
N VAL A 506 6.67 -8.71 -22.20
CA VAL A 506 5.34 -9.15 -21.76
C VAL A 506 4.97 -10.47 -22.45
N HIS A 507 4.98 -10.50 -23.79
CA HIS A 507 4.67 -11.71 -24.55
C HIS A 507 5.64 -12.86 -24.21
N ARG A 508 6.95 -12.56 -24.17
CA ARG A 508 8.00 -13.54 -23.84
C ARG A 508 7.83 -14.17 -22.47
N PHE A 509 7.46 -13.37 -21.47
CA PHE A 509 7.39 -13.85 -20.09
C PHE A 509 6.04 -14.50 -19.80
N ASN A 510 4.96 -14.00 -20.39
CA ASN A 510 3.60 -14.32 -19.96
C ASN A 510 2.82 -15.23 -20.93
N CYS A 511 3.21 -15.28 -22.20
CA CYS A 511 2.45 -15.97 -23.25
C CYS A 511 3.23 -17.12 -23.87
N GLU A 512 4.47 -16.89 -24.31
CA GLU A 512 5.31 -17.92 -24.96
C GLU A 512 5.45 -19.19 -24.09
N PRO A 513 5.73 -19.12 -22.77
CA PRO A 513 5.91 -20.32 -21.96
C PRO A 513 4.65 -21.16 -21.81
N ILE A 514 3.47 -20.55 -21.99
CA ILE A 514 2.18 -21.23 -21.95
C ILE A 514 1.97 -22.08 -23.20
N VAL A 515 2.33 -21.53 -24.36
CA VAL A 515 2.29 -22.25 -25.65
C VAL A 515 3.34 -23.36 -25.66
N GLU A 516 4.56 -23.09 -25.20
CA GLU A 516 5.63 -24.09 -25.09
C GLU A 516 5.24 -25.27 -24.17
N ALA A 517 4.51 -24.99 -23.10
CA ALA A 517 4.01 -26.03 -22.19
C ALA A 517 2.80 -26.81 -22.75
N GLY A 518 2.28 -26.45 -23.93
CA GLY A 518 1.08 -27.08 -24.51
C GLY A 518 -0.22 -26.77 -23.74
N GLN A 519 -0.21 -25.71 -22.91
CA GLN A 519 -1.37 -25.30 -22.12
C GLN A 519 -2.22 -24.21 -22.80
N ALA A 520 -1.72 -23.59 -23.87
CA ALA A 520 -2.50 -22.62 -24.64
C ALA A 520 -3.59 -23.28 -25.50
N LEU A 521 -4.79 -22.70 -25.48
CA LEU A 521 -5.87 -22.92 -26.43
C LEU A 521 -5.97 -21.66 -27.30
N LEU A 522 -5.50 -21.76 -28.55
CA LEU A 522 -5.56 -20.66 -29.51
C LEU A 522 -6.91 -20.68 -30.23
N VAL A 523 -7.72 -19.64 -30.03
CA VAL A 523 -9.12 -19.59 -30.46
C VAL A 523 -9.39 -18.46 -31.46
N ASP A 524 -10.50 -18.57 -32.19
CA ASP A 524 -11.00 -17.55 -33.11
C ASP A 524 -12.23 -16.81 -32.53
N ASP A 525 -12.75 -15.83 -33.26
CA ASP A 525 -13.78 -14.87 -32.81
C ASP A 525 -15.12 -15.50 -32.37
N ASP A 526 -15.43 -16.72 -32.82
CA ASP A 526 -16.67 -17.45 -32.56
C ASP A 526 -16.55 -18.47 -31.40
N PHE A 527 -15.44 -18.46 -30.67
CA PHE A 527 -15.18 -19.39 -29.59
C PHE A 527 -16.25 -19.33 -28.50
N GLN A 528 -16.66 -20.53 -28.07
CA GLN A 528 -17.50 -20.74 -26.90
C GLN A 528 -16.89 -21.88 -26.11
N LEU A 529 -16.69 -21.66 -24.82
CA LEU A 529 -16.19 -22.71 -23.94
C LEU A 529 -17.31 -23.72 -23.66
N ASP A 530 -18.52 -23.22 -23.43
CA ASP A 530 -19.75 -23.97 -23.23
C ASP A 530 -20.96 -23.06 -23.53
N ASP A 531 -22.17 -23.51 -23.16
CA ASP A 531 -23.41 -22.76 -23.32
C ASP A 531 -23.51 -21.49 -22.43
N ARG A 532 -22.64 -21.37 -21.43
CA ARG A 532 -22.60 -20.26 -20.46
C ARG A 532 -21.56 -19.21 -20.81
N ILE A 533 -20.40 -19.63 -21.34
CA ILE A 533 -19.22 -18.78 -21.54
C ILE A 533 -18.91 -18.61 -23.04
N THR A 534 -19.16 -17.42 -23.56
CA THR A 534 -18.90 -17.04 -24.97
C THR A 534 -18.07 -15.78 -25.04
N ILE A 535 -17.36 -15.54 -26.14
CA ILE A 535 -16.70 -14.24 -26.38
C ILE A 535 -17.46 -13.35 -27.37
N GLN A 536 -17.24 -12.04 -27.23
CA GLN A 536 -17.63 -11.04 -28.19
C GLN A 536 -16.38 -10.25 -28.62
N PRO A 537 -16.00 -10.26 -29.91
CA PRO A 537 -14.92 -9.42 -30.40
C PRO A 537 -15.20 -7.93 -30.20
N THR A 538 -14.23 -7.24 -29.64
CA THR A 538 -14.23 -5.81 -29.37
C THR A 538 -12.83 -5.21 -29.63
N PRO A 539 -12.33 -5.31 -30.87
CA PRO A 539 -10.96 -4.94 -31.23
C PRO A 539 -10.70 -3.43 -31.10
N GLY A 540 -9.43 -3.06 -31.19
CA GLY A 540 -8.94 -1.69 -31.22
C GLY A 540 -8.14 -1.32 -29.99
N HIS A 541 -8.47 -1.82 -28.79
CA HIS A 541 -7.55 -1.71 -27.65
C HIS A 541 -6.31 -2.58 -27.89
N SER A 542 -6.53 -3.84 -28.26
CA SER A 542 -5.56 -4.72 -28.90
C SER A 542 -6.16 -5.24 -30.23
N PRO A 543 -5.38 -5.92 -31.09
CA PRO A 543 -5.85 -6.39 -32.39
C PRO A 543 -7.10 -7.26 -32.35
N CYS A 544 -7.28 -8.05 -31.28
CA CYS A 544 -8.42 -8.96 -31.14
C CYS A 544 -8.97 -8.99 -29.71
N HIS A 545 -8.88 -7.86 -29.02
CA HIS A 545 -9.51 -7.68 -27.72
C HIS A 545 -10.96 -8.18 -27.75
N CYS A 546 -11.39 -8.88 -26.71
CA CYS A 546 -12.74 -9.43 -26.61
C CYS A 546 -13.35 -9.26 -25.21
N CYS A 547 -14.67 -9.23 -25.14
CA CYS A 547 -15.40 -9.32 -23.87
C CYS A 547 -15.87 -10.76 -23.63
N VAL A 548 -15.85 -11.21 -22.37
CA VAL A 548 -16.31 -12.54 -21.97
C VAL A 548 -17.74 -12.44 -21.44
N HIS A 549 -18.69 -13.06 -22.13
CA HIS A 549 -20.09 -13.13 -21.74
C HIS A 549 -20.33 -14.37 -20.90
N ILE A 550 -21.05 -14.19 -19.79
CA ILE A 550 -21.40 -15.23 -18.83
C ILE A 550 -22.92 -15.26 -18.71
N ARG A 551 -23.56 -16.38 -19.05
CA ARG A 551 -25.01 -16.55 -18.98
C ARG A 551 -25.37 -17.75 -18.13
N SER A 552 -26.35 -17.58 -17.24
CA SER A 552 -26.94 -18.69 -16.47
C SER A 552 -28.30 -18.28 -15.90
N GLY A 553 -29.27 -19.19 -15.90
CA GLY A 553 -30.61 -18.95 -15.36
C GLY A 553 -31.36 -17.76 -15.98
N GLY A 554 -31.11 -17.48 -17.28
CA GLY A 554 -31.66 -16.30 -17.97
C GLY A 554 -31.01 -14.96 -17.58
N GLN A 555 -30.00 -14.98 -16.70
CA GLN A 555 -29.24 -13.80 -16.29
C GLN A 555 -27.94 -13.69 -17.08
N HIS A 556 -27.40 -12.46 -17.17
CA HIS A 556 -26.25 -12.15 -18.01
C HIS A 556 -25.25 -11.24 -17.27
N ALA A 557 -23.98 -11.61 -17.31
CA ALA A 557 -22.85 -10.77 -16.91
C ALA A 557 -21.79 -10.72 -18.02
N VAL A 558 -20.98 -9.66 -18.05
CA VAL A 558 -19.92 -9.48 -19.04
C VAL A 558 -18.66 -8.95 -18.37
N VAL A 559 -17.55 -9.69 -18.48
CA VAL A 559 -16.21 -9.18 -18.16
C VAL A 559 -15.69 -8.45 -19.39
N THR A 560 -15.33 -7.17 -19.25
CA THR A 560 -15.11 -6.32 -20.42
C THR A 560 -13.65 -6.16 -20.84
N GLY A 561 -12.70 -6.66 -20.06
CA GLY A 561 -11.28 -6.35 -20.27
C GLY A 561 -11.05 -4.85 -20.35
N ASP A 562 -10.27 -4.46 -21.36
CA ASP A 562 -9.85 -3.09 -21.66
C ASP A 562 -10.66 -2.43 -22.77
N LEU A 563 -11.87 -2.92 -22.99
CA LEU A 563 -12.88 -2.15 -23.69
C LEU A 563 -13.02 -0.76 -23.05
N MET A 564 -12.85 -0.67 -21.73
CA MET A 564 -12.82 0.58 -20.98
C MET A 564 -11.99 0.43 -19.70
N HIS A 565 -11.09 1.38 -19.47
CA HIS A 565 -10.26 1.48 -18.27
C HIS A 565 -10.93 2.28 -17.17
N HIS A 566 -11.84 3.19 -17.54
CA HIS A 566 -12.44 4.12 -16.59
C HIS A 566 -13.85 4.55 -16.99
N ALA A 567 -14.68 4.93 -16.00
CA ALA A 567 -16.06 5.37 -16.21
C ALA A 567 -16.15 6.54 -17.19
N LEU A 568 -15.15 7.42 -17.26
CA LEU A 568 -15.07 8.51 -18.25
C LEU A 568 -15.28 8.02 -19.69
N GLN A 569 -14.79 6.82 -20.04
CA GLN A 569 -14.99 6.26 -21.38
C GLN A 569 -16.44 5.80 -21.62
N VAL A 570 -17.23 5.54 -20.58
CA VAL A 570 -18.68 5.33 -20.72
C VAL A 570 -19.36 6.66 -21.05
N HIS A 571 -18.99 7.72 -20.34
CA HIS A 571 -19.53 9.07 -20.55
C HIS A 571 -19.07 9.70 -21.87
N GLN A 572 -17.87 9.34 -22.34
CA GLN A 572 -17.22 9.78 -23.59
C GLN A 572 -16.56 8.58 -24.29
N PRO A 573 -17.33 7.80 -25.07
CA PRO A 573 -16.82 6.61 -25.76
C PRO A 573 -15.68 6.85 -26.74
N ASP A 574 -15.46 8.10 -27.16
CA ASP A 574 -14.44 8.49 -28.11
C ASP A 574 -13.08 8.81 -27.48
N TRP A 575 -13.00 8.81 -26.14
CA TRP A 575 -11.76 9.01 -25.39
C TRP A 575 -10.96 7.72 -25.33
N SER A 576 -10.37 7.32 -26.45
CA SER A 576 -9.43 6.19 -26.52
C SER A 576 -8.18 6.49 -25.70
N THR A 577 -7.59 5.45 -25.11
CA THR A 577 -6.38 5.60 -24.32
C THR A 577 -5.15 5.70 -25.21
N VAL A 578 -4.05 6.21 -24.65
CA VAL A 578 -2.71 6.10 -25.26
C VAL A 578 -2.21 4.65 -25.41
N PHE A 579 -2.96 3.68 -24.89
CA PHE A 579 -2.64 2.25 -24.96
C PHE A 579 -3.38 1.53 -26.08
N CYS A 580 -4.38 2.16 -26.72
CA CYS A 580 -5.13 1.53 -27.80
C CYS A 580 -4.26 1.30 -29.04
N TRP A 581 -4.29 0.07 -29.55
CA TRP A 581 -3.69 -0.33 -30.81
C TRP A 581 -4.23 0.47 -32.01
N ASP A 582 -5.54 0.62 -32.08
CA ASP A 582 -6.27 1.46 -33.01
C ASP A 582 -7.33 2.26 -32.22
N PRO A 583 -7.07 3.55 -31.95
CA PRO A 583 -7.98 4.40 -31.21
C PRO A 583 -9.39 4.52 -31.84
N ALA A 584 -9.51 4.51 -33.17
CA ALA A 584 -10.78 4.68 -33.84
C ALA A 584 -11.61 3.39 -33.78
N GLU A 585 -10.96 2.25 -33.98
CA GLU A 585 -11.60 0.94 -33.80
C GLU A 585 -12.02 0.72 -32.34
N ALA A 586 -11.19 1.12 -31.37
CA ALA A 586 -11.52 1.03 -29.94
C ALA A 586 -12.75 1.86 -29.56
N GLU A 587 -12.92 3.05 -30.15
CA GLU A 587 -14.14 3.84 -30.02
C GLU A 587 -15.35 3.12 -30.63
N ALA A 588 -15.21 2.60 -31.86
CA ALA A 588 -16.30 1.90 -32.54
C ALA A 588 -16.77 0.67 -31.76
N SER A 589 -15.83 -0.13 -31.24
CA SER A 589 -16.09 -1.29 -30.38
C SER A 589 -16.83 -0.89 -29.10
N ARG A 590 -16.39 0.16 -28.41
CA ARG A 590 -17.08 0.69 -27.22
C ARG A 590 -18.50 1.11 -27.52
N ARG A 591 -18.71 1.96 -28.54
CA ARG A 591 -20.05 2.46 -28.90
C ARG A 591 -21.00 1.32 -29.25
N LYS A 592 -20.53 0.34 -30.03
CA LYS A 592 -21.32 -0.84 -30.40
C LYS A 592 -21.70 -1.64 -29.14
N PHE A 593 -20.74 -1.95 -28.29
CA PHE A 593 -21.00 -2.71 -27.06
C PHE A 593 -21.96 -1.96 -26.13
N PHE A 594 -21.72 -0.67 -25.88
CA PHE A 594 -22.58 0.16 -25.02
C PHE A 594 -24.02 0.21 -25.55
N GLY A 595 -24.21 0.39 -26.86
CA GLY A 595 -25.53 0.37 -27.48
C GLY A 595 -26.27 -0.98 -27.34
N GLN A 596 -25.53 -2.09 -27.23
CA GLN A 596 -26.12 -3.43 -27.05
C GLN A 596 -26.53 -3.71 -25.60
N VAL A 597 -25.75 -3.22 -24.63
CA VAL A 597 -26.01 -3.50 -23.20
C VAL A 597 -26.82 -2.42 -22.49
N ALA A 598 -26.83 -1.19 -23.02
CA ALA A 598 -27.60 -0.09 -22.45
C ALA A 598 -29.10 -0.42 -22.48
N GLY A 599 -29.74 -0.33 -21.31
CA GLY A 599 -31.16 -0.65 -21.16
C GLY A 599 -31.47 -2.14 -20.97
N THR A 600 -30.45 -2.99 -20.84
CA THR A 600 -30.61 -4.40 -20.48
C THR A 600 -30.34 -4.64 -18.99
N ASP A 601 -30.59 -5.87 -18.52
CA ASP A 601 -30.24 -6.33 -17.16
C ASP A 601 -28.80 -6.88 -17.03
N ALA A 602 -27.98 -6.71 -18.06
CA ALA A 602 -26.60 -7.17 -18.07
C ALA A 602 -25.78 -6.52 -16.95
N LYS A 603 -25.05 -7.36 -16.21
CA LYS A 603 -24.10 -6.92 -15.18
C LYS A 603 -22.73 -6.78 -15.81
N ILE A 604 -22.16 -5.58 -15.75
CA ILE A 604 -20.88 -5.26 -16.38
C ILE A 604 -19.78 -5.34 -15.33
N LEU A 605 -18.73 -6.09 -15.63
CA LEU A 605 -17.60 -6.44 -14.78
C LEU A 605 -16.30 -5.91 -15.41
N PRO A 606 -16.01 -4.61 -15.27
CA PRO A 606 -14.79 -4.01 -15.81
C PRO A 606 -13.57 -4.34 -14.95
N ILE A 607 -12.47 -4.74 -15.59
CA ILE A 607 -11.22 -5.09 -14.91
C ILE A 607 -10.66 -3.90 -14.12
N HIS A 608 -10.77 -2.69 -14.66
CA HIS A 608 -10.09 -1.53 -14.10
C HIS A 608 -10.90 -0.65 -13.16
N PHE A 609 -12.16 -0.98 -12.87
CA PHE A 609 -12.97 -0.12 -12.01
C PHE A 609 -12.84 -0.56 -10.55
N PRO A 610 -12.80 0.41 -9.61
CA PRO A 610 -12.75 0.13 -8.19
C PRO A 610 -14.02 -0.50 -7.66
N ASP A 611 -13.89 -1.10 -6.47
CA ASP A 611 -15.00 -1.66 -5.70
C ASP A 611 -16.10 -0.61 -5.46
N PRO A 612 -17.38 -0.93 -5.73
CA PRO A 612 -17.91 -2.23 -6.16
C PRO A 612 -17.57 -2.58 -7.61
N SER A 613 -16.87 -3.70 -7.86
CA SER A 613 -16.35 -4.09 -9.19
C SER A 613 -17.43 -4.55 -10.19
N VAL A 614 -18.68 -4.10 -10.04
CA VAL A 614 -19.83 -4.48 -10.87
C VAL A 614 -20.78 -3.29 -11.04
N GLY A 615 -21.25 -3.09 -12.26
CA GLY A 615 -22.19 -2.03 -12.58
C GLY A 615 -23.06 -2.32 -13.79
N ARG A 616 -23.67 -1.26 -14.30
CA ARG A 616 -24.49 -1.24 -15.51
C ARG A 616 -24.12 -0.03 -16.35
N ILE A 617 -24.33 -0.17 -17.64
CA ILE A 617 -24.33 0.95 -18.58
C ILE A 617 -25.78 1.30 -18.86
N GLU A 618 -26.15 2.55 -18.62
CA GLU A 618 -27.48 3.08 -18.84
C GLU A 618 -27.47 4.04 -20.04
N ALA A 619 -28.55 4.04 -20.83
CA ALA A 619 -28.75 5.06 -21.86
C ALA A 619 -29.03 6.42 -21.20
N ASN A 620 -28.43 7.49 -21.74
CA ASN A 620 -28.59 8.85 -21.25
C ASN A 620 -28.67 9.81 -22.44
N GLY A 621 -29.85 9.89 -23.06
CA GLY A 621 -30.03 10.61 -24.33
C GLY A 621 -29.27 9.93 -25.46
N ASP A 622 -28.40 10.68 -26.14
CA ASP A 622 -27.45 10.19 -27.16
C ASP A 622 -26.13 9.67 -26.56
N ARG A 623 -26.03 9.65 -25.23
CA ARG A 623 -24.84 9.24 -24.47
C ARG A 623 -25.11 8.02 -23.60
N PHE A 624 -24.09 7.60 -22.88
CA PHE A 624 -24.16 6.53 -21.88
C PHE A 624 -23.75 7.05 -20.51
N ARG A 625 -24.17 6.33 -19.47
CA ARG A 625 -23.78 6.57 -18.08
C ARG A 625 -23.39 5.27 -17.40
N TRP A 626 -22.35 5.33 -16.57
CA TRP A 626 -22.00 4.24 -15.67
C TRP A 626 -22.80 4.32 -14.37
N ARG A 627 -23.26 3.18 -13.87
CA ARG A 627 -23.88 3.07 -12.55
C ARG A 627 -23.44 1.79 -11.84
N TYR A 628 -22.89 1.93 -10.64
CA TYR A 628 -22.55 0.78 -9.80
C TYR A 628 -23.79 0.03 -9.29
N ILE A 629 -23.66 -1.29 -9.20
CA ILE A 629 -24.62 -2.14 -8.47
C ILE A 629 -24.09 -2.27 -7.03
N ARG A 630 -24.83 -1.73 -6.06
CA ARG A 630 -24.44 -1.63 -4.65
C ARG A 630 -25.11 -2.68 -3.76
#